data_AF-A0A839T7C0-F1
#
_entry.id   AF-A0A839T7C0-F1
#
_cell.length_a   1.000
_cell.length_b   1.000
_cell.length_c   1.000
_cell.angle_alpha   90.00
_cell.angle_beta   90.00
_cell.angle_gamma   90.00
#
_symmetry.space_group_name_H-M   'P 1'
#
loop_
_entity.id
_entity.type
_entity.pdbx_description
1 polymer ?
#
loop_
_entity_poly.entity_id
_entity_poly.type
_entity_poly.pdbx_seq_one_letter_code
_entity_poly.pdbx_strand_id
1 'polypeptide(L)'
;MRPYYPEDDAKWKVKGHGDRVEVSITNNGSDTWYKAWQGIKQNELINSTVVSGSDIYGLSRFIGVRSDEYSPVAGQDLIITCRRLKEGPSPSCMTKSNYRKGRALEYYYGLGYLQSWSEIDISLKSIFDSFSQATQTDQSKMK
;
A
#
# COMPACT_ATOMS: atom_id res chain seq x y z
N MET A 1 -5.34 -5.01 12.55
CA MET A 1 -6.48 -4.42 11.81
C MET A 1 -7.72 -5.28 11.98
N ARG A 2 -8.92 -4.70 11.85
CA ARG A 2 -10.20 -5.42 11.91
C ARG A 2 -11.19 -4.88 10.87
N PRO A 3 -12.24 -5.64 10.49
CA PRO A 3 -13.33 -5.16 9.64
C PRO A 3 -14.02 -3.91 10.19
N TYR A 4 -14.82 -3.25 9.36
CA TYR A 4 -15.63 -2.09 9.76
C TYR A 4 -16.76 -2.48 10.71
N TYR A 5 -17.03 -1.65 11.71
CA TYR A 5 -18.20 -1.73 12.59
C TYR A 5 -18.84 -0.33 12.78
N PRO A 6 -20.17 -0.24 12.93
CA PRO A 6 -20.87 1.06 13.03
C PRO A 6 -20.38 1.99 14.14
N GLU A 7 -19.90 1.44 15.25
CA GLU A 7 -19.32 2.19 16.37
C GLU A 7 -18.05 2.98 16.01
N ASP A 8 -17.39 2.66 14.90
CA ASP A 8 -16.20 3.36 14.42
C ASP A 8 -16.53 4.60 13.54
N ASP A 9 -17.81 4.88 13.31
CA ASP A 9 -18.28 5.95 12.41
C ASP A 9 -17.63 7.31 12.66
N ALA A 10 -17.46 7.70 13.93
CA ALA A 10 -16.84 8.98 14.28
C ALA A 10 -15.36 9.06 13.84
N LYS A 11 -14.64 7.92 13.85
CA LYS A 11 -13.25 7.82 13.41
C LYS A 11 -13.14 7.68 11.89
N TRP A 12 -14.17 7.12 11.25
CA TRP A 12 -14.18 6.85 9.80
C TRP A 12 -14.75 8.00 8.97
N LYS A 13 -15.55 8.91 9.55
CA LYS A 13 -16.13 10.08 8.88
C LYS A 13 -15.24 11.32 8.88
N VAL A 14 -14.00 11.22 9.38
CA VAL A 14 -13.01 12.32 9.31
C VAL A 14 -12.60 12.53 7.85
N LYS A 15 -12.47 13.79 7.40
CA LYS A 15 -11.95 14.09 6.06
C LYS A 15 -10.59 13.41 5.88
N GLY A 16 -10.45 12.64 4.80
CA GLY A 16 -9.24 11.86 4.50
C GLY A 16 -9.36 10.36 4.68
N HIS A 17 -8.22 9.73 4.96
CA HIS A 17 -8.17 8.33 5.35
C HIS A 17 -8.18 8.14 6.87
N GLY A 18 -7.83 9.13 7.70
CA GLY A 18 -7.87 9.00 9.17
C GLY A 18 -7.24 7.68 9.64
N ASP A 19 -7.98 6.92 10.45
CA ASP A 19 -7.63 5.57 10.94
C ASP A 19 -8.14 4.45 10.01
N ARG A 20 -8.74 4.80 8.87
CA ARG A 20 -9.31 3.87 7.88
C ARG A 20 -8.24 3.45 6.88
N VAL A 21 -8.29 2.18 6.50
CA VAL A 21 -7.62 1.65 5.32
C VAL A 21 -8.66 1.31 4.27
N GLU A 22 -8.50 1.87 3.07
CA GLU A 22 -9.30 1.51 1.91
C GLU A 22 -8.51 0.53 1.06
N VAL A 23 -9.09 -0.61 0.68
CA VAL A 23 -8.37 -1.69 -0.01
C VAL A 23 -9.14 -2.17 -1.22
N SER A 24 -8.44 -2.38 -2.32
CA SER A 24 -8.92 -3.05 -3.52
C SER A 24 -7.98 -4.21 -3.90
N ILE A 25 -8.55 -5.25 -4.49
CA ILE A 25 -7.80 -6.36 -5.09
C ILE A 25 -7.91 -6.24 -6.60
N THR A 26 -6.78 -6.24 -7.27
CA THR A 26 -6.69 -6.11 -8.73
C THR A 26 -6.05 -7.34 -9.35
N ASN A 27 -6.48 -7.72 -10.56
CA ASN A 27 -5.93 -8.85 -11.32
C ASN A 27 -4.64 -8.50 -12.08
N ASN A 28 -3.90 -7.50 -11.61
CA ASN A 28 -2.67 -7.00 -12.24
C ASN A 28 -1.42 -7.24 -11.35
N GLY A 29 -1.43 -8.29 -10.53
CA GLY A 29 -0.26 -8.68 -9.75
C GLY A 29 0.71 -9.48 -10.60
N SER A 30 1.84 -8.87 -10.96
CA SER A 30 2.92 -9.52 -11.69
C SER A 30 4.25 -8.85 -11.39
N ASP A 31 5.35 -9.59 -11.39
CA ASP A 31 6.70 -9.00 -11.20
C ASP A 31 7.02 -7.93 -12.27
N THR A 32 6.29 -7.92 -13.38
CA THR A 32 6.49 -6.98 -14.49
C THR A 32 6.16 -5.54 -14.12
N TRP A 33 5.13 -5.26 -13.30
CA TRP A 33 4.81 -3.87 -12.95
C TRP A 33 5.86 -3.30 -12.00
N TYR A 34 6.37 -4.11 -11.07
CA TYR A 34 7.38 -3.67 -10.12
C TYR A 34 8.72 -3.42 -10.81
N LYS A 35 9.15 -4.34 -11.69
CA LYS A 35 10.35 -4.16 -12.52
C LYS A 35 10.24 -2.95 -13.44
N ALA A 36 9.07 -2.72 -14.05
CA ALA A 36 8.85 -1.54 -14.89
C ALA A 36 8.99 -0.25 -14.07
N TRP A 37 8.42 -0.21 -12.86
CA TRP A 37 8.58 0.92 -11.96
C TRP A 37 10.03 1.14 -11.53
N GLN A 38 10.77 0.08 -11.19
CA GLN A 38 12.21 0.18 -10.89
C GLN A 38 12.98 0.80 -12.06
N GLY A 39 12.70 0.37 -13.29
CA GLY A 39 13.30 0.96 -14.50
C GLY A 39 12.96 2.44 -14.69
N ILE A 40 11.70 2.83 -14.44
CA ILE A 40 11.28 4.24 -14.45
C ILE A 40 12.05 5.05 -13.40
N LYS A 41 12.13 4.57 -12.15
CA LYS A 41 12.81 5.30 -11.07
C LYS A 41 14.31 5.45 -11.33
N GLN A 42 14.94 4.41 -11.87
CA GLN A 42 16.34 4.50 -12.25
C GLN A 42 16.57 5.59 -13.31
N ASN A 43 15.69 5.66 -14.32
CA ASN A 43 15.76 6.70 -15.34
C ASN A 43 15.47 8.10 -14.78
N GLU A 44 14.51 8.24 -13.86
CA GLU A 44 14.19 9.52 -13.22
C GLU A 44 15.35 10.03 -12.34
N LEU A 45 16.04 9.13 -11.63
CA LEU A 45 17.25 9.47 -10.87
C LEU A 45 18.38 9.94 -11.79
N ILE A 46 18.63 9.24 -12.90
CA ILE A 46 19.63 9.63 -13.90
C ILE A 46 19.29 11.00 -14.50
N ASN A 47 18.01 11.24 -14.80
CA ASN A 47 17.52 12.50 -15.37
C ASN A 47 17.30 13.61 -14.33
N SER A 48 17.58 13.35 -13.04
CA SER A 48 17.39 14.30 -11.93
C SER A 48 15.96 14.85 -11.80
N THR A 49 14.94 14.10 -12.25
CA THR A 49 13.52 14.47 -12.10
C THR A 49 12.97 14.05 -10.74
N VAL A 50 13.66 13.12 -10.06
CA VAL A 50 13.46 12.76 -8.65
C VAL A 50 14.81 12.73 -7.94
N VAL A 51 14.80 12.92 -6.63
CA VAL A 51 16.01 12.88 -5.79
C VAL A 51 15.92 11.71 -4.83
N SER A 52 17.01 10.97 -4.66
CA SER A 52 17.10 9.96 -3.60
C SER A 52 17.21 10.64 -2.23
N GLY A 53 16.30 10.30 -1.32
CA GLY A 53 16.36 10.72 0.07
C GLY A 53 17.05 9.68 0.96
N SER A 54 17.23 10.00 2.24
CA SER A 54 17.66 9.00 3.21
C SER A 54 16.61 7.90 3.36
N ASP A 55 17.07 6.66 3.51
CA ASP A 55 16.21 5.54 3.85
C ASP A 55 15.53 5.77 5.20
N ILE A 56 14.22 5.51 5.27
CA ILE A 56 13.42 5.65 6.49
C ILE A 56 12.46 4.47 6.63
N TYR A 57 12.25 3.98 7.86
CA TYR A 57 11.30 2.89 8.14
C TYR A 57 11.54 1.61 7.31
N GLY A 58 12.79 1.33 6.92
CA GLY A 58 13.14 0.20 6.05
C GLY A 58 12.76 0.39 4.57
N LEU A 59 12.51 1.64 4.16
CA LEU A 59 12.15 2.02 2.79
C LEU A 59 13.20 2.96 2.19
N SER A 60 13.60 2.68 0.95
CA SER A 60 14.26 3.66 0.10
C SER A 60 13.27 4.73 -0.34
N ARG A 61 13.68 6.00 -0.23
CA ARG A 61 12.82 7.17 -0.47
C ARG A 61 13.21 7.90 -1.74
N PHE A 62 12.24 8.16 -2.60
CA PHE A 62 12.36 8.93 -3.83
C PHE A 62 11.51 10.19 -3.70
N ILE A 63 12.17 11.34 -3.64
CA ILE A 63 11.59 12.66 -3.41
C ILE A 63 11.17 13.23 -4.77
N GLY A 64 9.86 13.20 -5.05
CA GLY A 64 9.27 13.83 -6.22
C GLY A 64 8.80 15.27 -5.99
N VAL A 65 8.22 15.89 -7.01
CA VAL A 65 7.70 17.27 -6.93
C VAL A 65 6.46 17.33 -6.04
N ARG A 66 5.53 16.38 -6.20
CA ARG A 66 4.18 16.37 -5.58
C ARG A 66 4.01 15.28 -4.52
N SER A 67 4.67 14.15 -4.73
CA SER A 67 4.62 12.99 -3.86
C SER A 67 6.02 12.48 -3.60
N ASP A 68 6.17 11.81 -2.47
CA ASP A 68 7.30 10.94 -2.23
C ASP A 68 6.89 9.52 -2.58
N GLU A 69 7.79 8.80 -3.24
CA GLU A 69 7.63 7.39 -3.49
C GLU A 69 8.62 6.59 -2.66
N TYR A 70 8.23 5.39 -2.29
CA TYR A 70 9.02 4.53 -1.43
C TYR A 70 8.96 3.09 -1.93
N SER A 71 10.03 2.36 -1.67
CA SER A 71 10.11 0.92 -1.92
C SER A 71 10.93 0.27 -0.80
N PRO A 72 10.60 -0.95 -0.37
CA PRO A 72 11.38 -1.65 0.65
C PRO A 72 12.83 -1.84 0.22
N VAL A 73 13.75 -1.59 1.16
CA VAL A 73 15.19 -1.83 0.92
C VAL A 73 15.45 -3.31 0.62
N ALA A 74 14.63 -4.22 1.18
CA ALA A 74 14.70 -5.64 0.91
C ALA A 74 13.33 -6.34 1.04
N GLY A 75 13.19 -7.46 0.35
CA GLY A 75 12.24 -8.53 0.65
C GLY A 75 10.88 -8.47 -0.05
N GLN A 76 10.32 -7.28 -0.30
CA GLN A 76 8.93 -7.17 -0.78
C GLN A 76 8.81 -6.28 -2.03
N ASP A 77 8.14 -6.82 -3.05
CA ASP A 77 7.78 -6.10 -4.26
C ASP A 77 6.51 -5.26 -4.00
N LEU A 78 6.72 -4.06 -3.49
CA LEU A 78 5.69 -3.06 -3.29
C LEU A 78 6.22 -1.64 -3.55
N ILE A 79 5.28 -0.77 -3.90
CA ILE A 79 5.52 0.66 -4.03
C ILE A 79 4.56 1.38 -3.10
N ILE A 80 5.06 2.38 -2.39
CA ILE A 80 4.25 3.30 -1.60
C ILE A 80 4.39 4.68 -2.21
N THR A 81 3.28 5.35 -2.50
CA THR A 81 3.25 6.74 -2.97
C THR A 81 2.50 7.58 -1.94
N CYS A 82 3.20 8.51 -1.30
CA CYS A 82 2.63 9.40 -0.30
C CYS A 82 2.53 10.83 -0.80
N ARG A 83 1.33 11.43 -0.70
CA ARG A 83 1.13 12.86 -0.99
C ARG A 83 1.58 13.71 0.19
N ARG A 84 2.26 14.83 -0.11
CA ARG A 84 2.70 15.78 0.91
C ARG A 84 1.52 16.60 1.45
N LEU A 85 1.62 16.98 2.73
CA LEU A 85 0.64 17.78 3.49
C LEU A 85 0.14 19.06 2.79
N LYS A 86 0.94 19.65 1.89
CA LYS A 86 0.60 20.92 1.22
C LYS A 86 -0.39 20.76 0.05
N GLU A 87 -0.72 19.54 -0.38
CA GLU A 87 -1.49 19.31 -1.63
C GLU A 87 -2.92 18.78 -1.45
N GLY A 88 -3.52 18.86 -0.26
CA GLY A 88 -4.93 18.49 -0.10
C GLY A 88 -5.39 18.34 1.35
N PRO A 89 -6.69 18.09 1.58
CA PRO A 89 -7.27 18.07 2.91
C PRO A 89 -6.75 16.94 3.82
N SER A 90 -6.02 15.96 3.29
CA SER A 90 -5.46 14.88 4.12
C SER A 90 -4.25 14.20 3.46
N PRO A 91 -3.06 14.20 4.10
CA PRO A 91 -1.91 13.48 3.60
C PRO A 91 -2.16 11.97 3.70
N SER A 92 -2.00 11.25 2.59
CA SER A 92 -2.21 9.81 2.53
C SER A 92 -1.14 9.14 1.71
N CYS A 93 -0.98 7.85 1.97
CA CYS A 93 -0.15 6.95 1.21
C CYS A 93 -1.05 5.96 0.48
N MET A 94 -0.79 5.75 -0.80
CA MET A 94 -1.29 4.62 -1.57
C MET A 94 -0.18 3.59 -1.66
N THR A 95 -0.48 2.33 -1.40
CA THR A 95 0.46 1.22 -1.56
C THR A 95 -0.09 0.22 -2.56
N LYS A 96 0.78 -0.19 -3.48
CA LYS A 96 0.55 -1.33 -4.36
C LYS A 96 1.51 -2.43 -3.98
N SER A 97 1.00 -3.57 -3.54
CA SER A 97 1.80 -4.73 -3.15
C SER A 97 1.37 -5.97 -3.93
N ASN A 98 2.35 -6.79 -4.32
CA ASN A 98 2.06 -8.16 -4.73
C ASN A 98 1.44 -8.94 -3.56
N TYR A 99 0.40 -9.73 -3.84
CA TYR A 99 -0.33 -10.49 -2.81
C TYR A 99 -0.36 -11.99 -3.11
N ARG A 100 -0.96 -12.39 -4.23
CA ARG A 100 -0.99 -13.78 -4.71
C ARG A 100 -0.66 -13.80 -6.19
N LYS A 101 -0.36 -14.96 -6.76
CA LYS A 101 -0.06 -15.08 -8.20
C LYS A 101 -1.16 -14.42 -9.04
N GLY A 102 -0.78 -13.43 -9.85
CA GLY A 102 -1.72 -12.68 -10.70
C GLY A 102 -2.50 -11.56 -9.98
N ARG A 103 -2.32 -11.36 -8.67
CA ARG A 103 -3.13 -10.44 -7.86
C ARG A 103 -2.28 -9.46 -7.05
N ALA A 104 -2.64 -8.18 -7.11
CA ALA A 104 -2.08 -7.14 -6.27
C ALA A 104 -3.14 -6.62 -5.29
N LEU A 105 -2.66 -6.14 -4.15
CA LEU A 105 -3.42 -5.30 -3.24
C LEU A 105 -3.05 -3.86 -3.53
N GLU A 106 -4.06 -3.02 -3.74
CA GLU A 106 -3.92 -1.57 -3.77
C GLU A 106 -4.69 -1.00 -2.58
N TYR A 107 -4.01 -0.24 -1.72
CA TYR A 107 -4.64 0.27 -0.50
C TYR A 107 -4.16 1.66 -0.09
N TYR A 108 -5.03 2.39 0.59
CA TYR A 108 -4.80 3.76 1.02
C TYR A 108 -4.88 3.86 2.54
N TYR A 109 -3.93 4.57 3.14
CA TYR A 109 -3.89 4.86 4.58
C TYR A 109 -3.35 6.27 4.86
N GLY A 110 -3.57 6.79 6.07
CA GLY A 110 -3.08 8.12 6.46
C GLY A 110 -1.54 8.17 6.54
N LEU A 111 -0.92 9.27 6.10
CA LEU A 111 0.55 9.43 6.09
C LEU A 111 1.22 9.15 7.45
N GLY A 112 0.53 9.47 8.57
CA GLY A 112 1.03 9.20 9.92
C GLY A 112 1.32 7.71 10.21
N TYR A 113 0.75 6.80 9.42
CA TYR A 113 0.96 5.36 9.54
C TYR A 113 2.07 4.83 8.63
N LEU A 114 2.81 5.68 7.91
CA LEU A 114 3.90 5.22 7.04
C LEU A 114 4.95 4.40 7.80
N GLN A 115 5.27 4.73 9.04
CA GLN A 115 6.20 3.93 9.85
C GLN A 115 5.74 2.48 10.09
N SER A 116 4.43 2.24 10.02
CA SER A 116 3.79 0.94 10.23
C SER A 116 3.44 0.23 8.92
N TRP A 117 3.95 0.70 7.77
CA TRP A 117 3.60 0.19 6.44
C TRP A 117 3.70 -1.34 6.33
N SER A 118 4.73 -1.94 6.94
CA SER A 118 4.99 -3.38 6.84
C SER A 118 3.96 -4.19 7.61
N GLU A 119 3.61 -3.74 8.81
CA GLU A 119 2.54 -4.36 9.60
C GLU A 119 1.18 -4.22 8.91
N ILE A 120 0.94 -3.07 8.26
CA ILE A 120 -0.27 -2.82 7.48
C ILE A 120 -0.38 -3.83 6.34
N ASP A 121 0.67 -3.97 5.54
CA ASP A 121 0.72 -4.87 4.41
C ASP A 121 0.49 -6.34 4.81
N ILE A 122 1.23 -6.81 5.82
CA ILE A 122 1.14 -8.18 6.34
C ILE A 122 -0.26 -8.44 6.90
N SER A 123 -0.80 -7.51 7.67
CA SER A 123 -2.13 -7.65 8.28
C SER A 123 -3.23 -7.72 7.22
N LEU A 124 -3.17 -6.88 6.18
CA LEU A 124 -4.15 -6.91 5.09
C LEU A 124 -4.11 -8.24 4.36
N LYS A 125 -2.93 -8.72 3.96
CA LYS A 125 -2.76 -10.01 3.29
C LYS A 125 -3.34 -11.14 4.14
N SER A 126 -3.03 -11.17 5.43
CA SER A 126 -3.56 -12.16 6.37
C SER A 126 -5.10 -12.14 6.48
N ILE A 127 -5.70 -10.95 6.54
CA ILE A 127 -7.16 -10.79 6.56
C ILE A 127 -7.79 -11.38 5.28
N PHE A 128 -7.27 -11.02 4.10
CA PHE A 128 -7.81 -11.54 2.84
C PHE A 128 -7.51 -13.03 2.62
N ASP A 129 -6.41 -13.54 3.17
CA ASP A 129 -6.11 -14.97 3.18
C ASP A 129 -7.15 -15.73 4.01
N SER A 130 -7.53 -15.20 5.17
CA SER A 130 -8.56 -15.79 6.04
C SER A 130 -9.94 -15.87 5.37
N PHE A 131 -10.34 -14.83 4.63
CA PHE A 131 -11.60 -14.85 3.87
C PHE A 131 -11.60 -15.91 2.78
N SER A 132 -10.44 -16.11 2.12
CA SER A 132 -10.29 -17.15 1.09
C SER A 132 -10.40 -18.56 1.67
N GLN A 133 -9.91 -18.78 2.90
CA GLN A 133 -10.01 -20.08 3.58
C GLN A 133 -11.44 -20.36 4.06
N ALA A 134 -12.14 -19.35 4.57
CA ALA A 134 -13.53 -19.48 5.01
C ALA A 134 -14.45 -19.89 3.84
N THR A 135 -14.29 -19.26 2.67
CA THR A 135 -15.07 -19.61 1.46
C THR A 135 -14.77 -21.01 0.92
N GLN A 136 -13.54 -21.50 1.02
CA GLN A 136 -13.20 -22.88 0.65
C GLN A 136 -13.80 -23.91 1.62
N THR A 137 -13.83 -23.59 2.91
CA THR A 137 -14.39 -24.46 3.95
C THR A 137 -15.89 -24.61 3.79
N ASP A 138 -16.61 -23.52 3.49
CA ASP A 138 -18.07 -23.56 3.29
C ASP A 138 -18.46 -24.32 2.01
N GLN A 139 -17.68 -24.20 0.93
CA GLN A 139 -17.92 -25.00 -0.28
C GLN A 139 -17.68 -26.50 -0.08
N SER A 140 -16.78 -26.88 0.84
CA SER A 140 -16.51 -28.28 1.16
C SER A 140 -17.61 -28.92 2.02
N LYS A 141 -18.38 -28.13 2.78
CA LYS A 141 -19.50 -28.59 3.61
C LYS A 141 -20.83 -28.68 2.85
N MET A 142 -20.90 -28.16 1.63
CA MET A 142 -22.08 -28.23 0.76
C MET A 142 -21.97 -29.32 -0.32
N LYS A 143 -20.96 -30.18 -0.24
CA LYS A 143 -20.82 -31.41 -1.06
C LYS A 143 -20.97 -32.64 -0.18
#